data_AF-A0A066YZ73-F1
#
_entry.id   AF-A0A066YZ73-F1
#
_cell.length_a   1.000
_cell.length_b   1.000
_cell.length_c   1.000
_cell.angle_alpha   90.00
_cell.angle_beta   90.00
_cell.angle_gamma   90.00
#
_symmetry.space_group_name_H-M   'P 1'
#
loop_
_entity.id
_entity.type
_entity.pdbx_description
1 polymer ?
#
loop_
_entity_poly.entity_id
_entity_poly.type
_entity_poly.pdbx_seq_one_letter_code
_entity_poly.pdbx_strand_id
1 'polypeptide(L)'
;MPDSHPQASDQSGAPVPAAVPGPGDRGRRIRPAQLIFEPEGQEPEPERFFDLESIADAGELLSRSTELALAFRAAAERATDFQAIAAAQLADPRRFDALSAEQIAERAEWTPDYAMKMVEYGRSLQRRGPEE
;
A
#
# COMPACT_ATOMS: atom_id res chain seq x y z
N MET A 1 -5.71 55.06 39.83
CA MET A 1 -5.26 56.36 39.30
C MET A 1 -4.38 57.01 40.35
N PRO A 2 -3.14 57.40 40.04
CA PRO A 2 -2.79 58.12 38.82
C PRO A 2 -1.65 57.50 37.99
N ASP A 3 -1.83 57.59 36.68
CA ASP A 3 -0.76 57.70 35.69
C ASP A 3 0.09 58.95 35.95
N SER A 4 1.37 58.91 35.60
CA SER A 4 2.11 60.02 34.96
C SER A 4 3.52 59.57 34.56
N HIS A 5 3.72 59.31 33.26
CA HIS A 5 4.96 59.68 32.53
C HIS A 5 5.07 61.23 32.49
N PRO A 6 6.20 61.89 32.12
CA PRO A 6 7.32 61.51 31.23
C PRO A 6 8.71 61.86 31.87
N GLN A 7 9.91 61.83 31.27
CA GLN A 7 10.38 62.29 29.98
C GLN A 7 11.85 61.88 29.80
N ALA A 8 12.26 61.76 28.53
CA ALA A 8 13.58 61.38 28.04
C ALA A 8 14.71 62.33 28.47
N SER A 9 15.93 61.80 28.53
CA SER A 9 17.12 62.48 27.98
C SER A 9 18.26 61.49 27.75
N ASP A 10 18.72 61.48 26.51
CA ASP A 10 19.95 60.90 26.01
C ASP A 10 21.16 61.29 26.86
N GLN A 11 22.10 60.35 27.02
CA GLN A 11 23.49 60.65 26.72
C GLN A 11 24.33 59.38 26.55
N SER A 12 24.70 59.16 25.30
CA SER A 12 25.76 58.27 24.84
C SER A 12 27.08 58.55 25.58
N GLY A 13 27.70 57.49 26.09
CA GLY A 13 29.10 57.47 26.52
C GLY A 13 29.67 56.07 26.28
N ALA A 14 30.37 55.89 25.17
CA ALA A 14 31.07 54.66 24.77
C ALA A 14 32.42 54.52 25.51
N PRO A 15 33.18 53.41 25.36
CA PRO A 15 33.33 52.36 26.37
C PRO A 15 34.73 52.29 27.00
N VAL A 16 34.85 51.61 28.14
CA VAL A 16 36.13 51.18 28.75
C VAL A 16 36.41 49.70 28.43
N PRO A 17 37.65 49.30 28.06
CA PRO A 17 37.93 47.98 27.51
C PRO A 17 38.02 46.88 28.57
N ALA A 18 37.59 45.68 28.20
CA ALA A 18 37.62 44.47 29.00
C ALA A 18 39.02 43.87 29.12
N ALA A 19 39.39 43.44 30.34
CA ALA A 19 40.60 42.68 30.61
C ALA A 19 40.38 41.17 30.32
N VAL A 20 41.40 40.56 29.71
CA VAL A 20 41.43 39.17 29.19
C VAL A 20 41.83 38.17 30.29
N PRO A 21 41.14 37.01 30.46
CA PRO A 21 41.66 35.88 31.23
C PRO A 21 42.48 34.91 30.35
N GLY A 22 43.58 34.41 30.94
CA GLY A 22 44.65 33.64 30.29
C GLY A 22 44.39 32.14 30.00
N PRO A 23 45.42 31.42 29.53
CA PRO A 23 45.29 30.17 28.79
C PRO A 23 45.39 28.94 29.70
N GLY A 24 44.31 28.18 29.86
CA GLY A 24 44.35 27.03 30.76
C GLY A 24 43.11 26.16 30.86
N ASP A 25 42.33 25.97 29.80
CA ASP A 25 41.38 24.86 29.74
C ASP A 25 41.20 24.36 28.30
N ARG A 26 41.98 23.33 27.93
CA ARG A 26 41.76 22.59 26.68
C ARG A 26 40.95 21.35 27.03
N GLY A 27 39.63 21.51 27.01
CA GLY A 27 38.66 20.44 27.23
C GLY A 27 39.02 19.14 26.49
N ARG A 28 38.98 18.03 27.23
CA ARG A 28 39.33 16.69 26.75
C ARG A 28 38.37 16.28 25.62
N ARG A 29 38.86 16.17 24.38
CA ARG A 29 38.02 15.75 23.24
C ARG A 29 37.61 14.28 23.38
N ILE A 30 36.30 14.05 23.51
CA ILE A 30 35.69 12.72 23.50
C ILE A 30 35.67 12.21 22.05
N ARG A 31 36.13 10.98 21.80
CA ARG A 31 36.02 10.34 20.49
C ARG A 31 34.71 9.54 20.41
N PRO A 32 34.00 9.56 19.27
CA PRO A 32 32.78 8.78 19.09
C PRO A 32 33.09 7.28 19.08
N ALA A 33 32.15 6.48 19.60
CA ALA A 33 32.25 5.02 19.60
C ALA A 33 32.05 4.45 18.18
N GLN A 34 32.76 3.36 17.86
CA GLN A 34 32.58 2.64 16.60
C GLN A 34 31.28 1.84 16.63
N LEU A 35 30.44 2.02 15.61
CA LEU A 35 29.21 1.26 15.43
C LEU A 35 29.55 -0.16 14.94
N ILE A 36 28.98 -1.16 15.61
CA ILE A 36 28.98 -2.55 15.16
C ILE A 36 27.69 -2.74 14.35
N PHE A 37 27.81 -3.22 13.12
CA PHE A 37 26.65 -3.58 12.29
C PHE A 37 26.33 -5.07 12.47
N GLU A 38 25.05 -5.39 12.46
CA GLU A 38 24.55 -6.76 12.29
C GLU A 38 24.98 -7.28 10.90
N PRO A 39 25.35 -8.55 10.74
CA PRO A 39 25.55 -9.14 9.41
C PRO A 39 24.31 -8.97 8.53
N GLU A 40 24.49 -8.82 7.21
CA GLU A 40 23.38 -8.71 6.27
C GLU A 40 22.47 -9.94 6.42
N GLY A 41 21.18 -9.68 6.70
CA GLY A 41 20.18 -10.73 6.88
C GLY A 41 20.09 -11.58 5.62
N GLN A 42 20.01 -12.89 5.81
CA GLN A 42 19.83 -13.85 4.71
C GLN A 42 18.55 -13.49 3.95
N GLU A 43 18.63 -13.35 2.62
CA GLU A 43 17.43 -13.07 1.82
C GLU A 43 16.37 -14.14 2.12
N PRO A 44 15.11 -13.74 2.36
CA PRO A 44 14.04 -14.71 2.55
C PRO A 44 13.94 -15.57 1.29
N GLU A 45 13.81 -16.89 1.48
CA GLU A 45 13.49 -17.74 0.35
C GLU A 45 12.20 -17.26 -0.32
N PRO A 46 12.12 -17.30 -1.66
CA PRO A 46 10.90 -16.92 -2.36
C PRO A 46 9.72 -17.75 -1.84
N GLU A 47 8.63 -17.07 -1.47
CA GLU A 47 7.41 -17.72 -0.98
C GLU A 47 6.85 -18.67 -2.04
N ARG A 48 6.88 -19.98 -1.73
CA ARG A 48 6.29 -21.04 -2.55
C ARG A 48 4.96 -21.46 -1.95
N PHE A 49 3.87 -20.91 -2.47
CA PHE A 49 2.52 -21.11 -1.91
C PHE A 49 2.00 -22.56 -1.91
N PHE A 50 2.59 -23.46 -2.70
CA PHE A 50 2.12 -24.85 -2.85
C PHE A 50 3.20 -25.93 -2.72
N ASP A 51 4.48 -25.56 -2.68
CA ASP A 51 5.65 -26.45 -2.49
C ASP A 51 5.70 -27.74 -3.34
N LEU A 52 5.03 -27.79 -4.50
CA LEU A 52 4.93 -29.00 -5.32
C LEU A 52 6.30 -29.52 -5.78
N GLU A 53 7.26 -28.63 -6.01
CA GLU A 53 8.62 -28.94 -6.46
C GLU A 53 9.43 -29.72 -5.41
N SER A 54 9.01 -29.69 -4.15
CA SER A 54 9.64 -30.43 -3.05
C SER A 54 9.17 -31.88 -2.95
N ILE A 55 8.09 -32.25 -3.65
CA ILE A 55 7.46 -33.57 -3.55
C ILE A 55 8.18 -34.54 -4.50
N ALA A 56 8.92 -35.49 -3.93
CA ALA A 56 9.66 -36.49 -4.69
C ALA A 56 8.80 -37.71 -5.10
N ASP A 57 7.78 -38.06 -4.31
CA ASP A 57 6.90 -39.18 -4.62
C ASP A 57 5.92 -38.80 -5.74
N ALA A 58 5.93 -39.56 -6.84
CA ALA A 58 5.11 -39.25 -8.01
C ALA A 58 3.60 -39.40 -7.75
N GLY A 59 3.20 -40.30 -6.84
CA GLY A 59 1.79 -40.50 -6.48
C GLY A 59 1.26 -39.33 -5.66
N GLU A 60 2.03 -38.90 -4.66
CA GLU A 60 1.73 -37.72 -3.85
C GLU A 60 1.69 -36.45 -4.71
N LEU A 61 2.68 -36.25 -5.60
CA LEU A 61 2.72 -35.11 -6.51
C LEU A 61 1.46 -35.07 -7.39
N LEU A 62 1.05 -36.21 -7.95
CA LEU A 62 -0.15 -36.30 -8.77
C LEU A 62 -1.42 -35.98 -7.96
N SER A 63 -1.55 -36.50 -6.75
CA SER A 63 -2.69 -36.22 -5.87
C SER A 63 -2.79 -34.73 -5.54
N ARG A 64 -1.70 -34.14 -5.04
CA ARG A 64 -1.64 -32.74 -4.62
C ARG A 64 -1.88 -31.77 -5.78
N SER A 65 -1.25 -32.01 -6.93
CA SER A 65 -1.46 -31.18 -8.12
C SER A 65 -2.89 -31.27 -8.66
N THR A 66 -3.54 -32.43 -8.56
CA THR A 66 -4.94 -32.61 -8.95
C THR A 66 -5.90 -31.84 -8.04
N GLU A 67 -5.71 -31.94 -6.72
CA GLU A 67 -6.48 -31.14 -5.74
C GLU A 67 -6.34 -29.64 -6.03
N LEU A 68 -5.12 -29.19 -6.29
CA LEU A 68 -4.83 -27.80 -6.58
C LEU A 68 -5.51 -27.33 -7.88
N ALA A 69 -5.48 -28.13 -8.95
CA ALA A 69 -6.15 -27.82 -10.20
C ALA A 69 -7.67 -27.67 -10.03
N LEU A 70 -8.30 -28.54 -9.23
CA LEU A 70 -9.74 -28.46 -8.92
C LEU A 70 -10.05 -27.19 -8.11
N ALA A 71 -9.22 -26.86 -7.11
CA ALA A 71 -9.39 -25.66 -6.31
C ALA A 71 -9.29 -24.38 -7.16
N PHE A 72 -8.30 -24.30 -8.06
CA PHE A 72 -8.15 -23.15 -8.96
C PHE A 72 -9.29 -23.04 -9.97
N ARG A 73 -9.82 -24.17 -10.46
CA ARG A 73 -11.01 -24.15 -11.33
C ARG A 73 -12.20 -23.52 -10.61
N ALA A 74 -12.49 -23.98 -9.40
CA ALA A 74 -13.58 -23.43 -8.59
C ALA A 74 -13.33 -21.94 -8.23
N ALA A 75 -12.08 -21.56 -7.99
CA ALA A 75 -11.71 -20.16 -7.76
C ALA A 75 -11.90 -19.30 -9.01
N ALA A 76 -11.52 -19.79 -10.19
CA ALA A 76 -11.70 -19.10 -11.46
C ALA A 76 -13.19 -18.88 -11.77
N GLU A 77 -14.02 -19.90 -11.56
CA GLU A 77 -15.48 -19.81 -11.71
C GLU A 77 -16.06 -18.70 -10.80
N ARG A 78 -15.71 -18.71 -9.51
CA ARG A 78 -16.12 -17.65 -8.57
C ARG A 78 -15.61 -16.27 -8.98
N ALA A 79 -14.37 -16.17 -9.46
CA ALA A 79 -13.82 -14.91 -9.94
C ALA A 79 -14.61 -14.38 -11.15
N THR A 80 -15.05 -15.24 -12.06
CA THR A 80 -15.92 -14.86 -13.18
C THR A 80 -17.28 -14.34 -12.71
N ASP A 81 -17.88 -14.95 -11.69
CA ASP A 81 -19.12 -14.44 -11.09
C ASP A 81 -18.94 -13.03 -10.50
N PHE A 82 -17.83 -12.80 -9.78
CA PHE A 82 -17.51 -11.47 -9.28
C PHE A 82 -17.22 -10.45 -10.38
N GLN A 83 -16.56 -10.85 -11.46
CA GLN A 83 -16.36 -10.01 -12.65
C GLN A 83 -17.72 -9.61 -13.26
N ALA A 84 -18.66 -10.53 -13.36
CA ALA A 84 -20.01 -10.26 -13.86
C ALA A 84 -20.77 -9.29 -12.94
N ILE A 85 -20.72 -9.52 -11.62
CA ILE A 85 -21.33 -8.63 -10.62
C ILE A 85 -20.73 -7.22 -10.73
N ALA A 86 -19.40 -7.09 -10.86
CA ALA A 86 -18.73 -5.82 -11.02
C ALA A 86 -19.15 -5.12 -12.34
N ALA A 87 -19.19 -5.85 -13.46
CA ALA A 87 -19.66 -5.33 -14.74
C ALA A 87 -21.10 -4.80 -14.64
N ALA A 88 -22.00 -5.56 -14.01
CA ALA A 88 -23.38 -5.15 -13.77
C ALA A 88 -23.49 -3.87 -12.92
N GLN A 89 -22.67 -3.74 -11.88
CA GLN A 89 -22.62 -2.53 -11.05
C GLN A 89 -22.06 -1.33 -11.80
N LEU A 90 -21.04 -1.52 -12.65
CA LEU A 90 -20.47 -0.45 -13.47
C LEU A 90 -21.44 0.04 -14.55
N ALA A 91 -22.29 -0.85 -15.08
CA ALA A 91 -23.31 -0.54 -16.07
C ALA A 91 -24.67 -0.15 -15.46
N ASP A 92 -24.77 0.09 -14.15
CA ASP A 92 -26.03 0.45 -13.51
C ASP A 92 -26.43 1.89 -13.88
N PRO A 93 -27.54 2.11 -14.62
CA PRO A 93 -27.96 3.45 -15.04
C PRO A 93 -28.36 4.37 -13.88
N ARG A 94 -28.50 3.84 -12.66
CA ARG A 94 -28.75 4.64 -11.45
C ARG A 94 -27.48 5.35 -10.96
N ARG A 95 -26.30 4.96 -11.46
CA ARG A 95 -25.03 5.62 -11.16
C ARG A 95 -24.81 6.81 -12.08
N PHE A 96 -24.17 7.85 -11.54
CA PHE A 96 -23.77 9.01 -12.34
C PHE A 96 -22.58 8.70 -13.26
N ASP A 97 -21.73 7.74 -12.88
CA ASP A 97 -20.52 7.29 -13.58
C ASP A 97 -20.74 5.96 -14.32
N ALA A 98 -21.99 5.67 -14.70
CA ALA A 98 -22.34 4.45 -15.41
C ALA A 98 -21.53 4.32 -16.72
N LEU A 99 -20.98 3.15 -16.95
CA LEU A 99 -20.18 2.85 -18.13
C LEU A 99 -21.01 2.13 -19.19
N SER A 100 -20.68 2.38 -20.46
CA SER A 100 -21.19 1.57 -21.58
C SER A 100 -20.51 0.20 -21.62
N ALA A 101 -21.09 -0.73 -22.38
CA ALA A 101 -20.51 -2.06 -22.57
C ALA A 101 -19.12 -1.97 -23.25
N GLU A 102 -18.92 -1.02 -24.16
CA GLU A 102 -17.65 -0.76 -24.83
C GLU A 102 -16.57 -0.30 -23.85
N GLN A 103 -16.92 0.62 -22.93
CA GLN A 103 -15.99 1.11 -21.92
C GLN A 103 -15.62 0.04 -20.89
N ILE A 104 -16.57 -0.82 -20.53
CA ILE A 104 -16.30 -1.99 -19.67
C ILE A 104 -15.39 -2.97 -20.41
N ALA A 105 -15.69 -3.24 -21.69
CA ALA A 105 -14.92 -4.15 -22.53
C ALA A 105 -13.46 -3.70 -22.67
N GLU A 106 -13.23 -2.42 -22.91
CA GLU A 106 -11.88 -1.85 -22.98
C GLU A 106 -11.08 -2.07 -21.68
N ARG A 107 -11.70 -1.84 -20.52
CA ARG A 107 -11.04 -2.00 -19.20
C ARG A 107 -10.74 -3.45 -18.83
N ALA A 108 -11.59 -4.36 -19.27
CA ALA A 108 -11.50 -5.78 -18.93
C ALA A 108 -10.84 -6.62 -20.04
N GLU A 109 -10.37 -5.97 -21.11
CA GLU A 109 -9.82 -6.63 -22.31
C GLU A 109 -10.80 -7.64 -22.93
N TRP A 110 -12.07 -7.27 -22.97
CA TRP A 110 -13.15 -8.06 -23.54
C TRP A 110 -13.63 -7.51 -24.88
N THR A 111 -14.44 -8.30 -25.57
CA THR A 111 -15.28 -7.76 -26.66
C THR A 111 -16.51 -7.05 -26.08
N PRO A 112 -17.06 -6.04 -26.77
CA PRO A 112 -18.31 -5.38 -26.33
C PRO A 112 -19.46 -6.36 -26.12
N ASP A 113 -19.63 -7.34 -27.02
CA ASP A 113 -20.67 -8.37 -26.90
C ASP A 113 -20.50 -9.25 -25.66
N TYR A 114 -19.26 -9.57 -25.29
CA TYR A 114 -18.99 -10.33 -24.08
C TYR A 114 -19.27 -9.48 -22.83
N ALA A 115 -18.88 -8.20 -22.83
CA ALA A 115 -19.20 -7.29 -21.73
C ALA A 115 -20.72 -7.15 -21.52
N MET A 116 -21.52 -7.06 -22.58
CA MET A 116 -22.99 -7.06 -22.47
C MET A 116 -23.51 -8.34 -21.78
N LYS A 117 -23.03 -9.51 -22.21
CA LYS A 117 -23.39 -10.80 -21.57
C LYS A 117 -23.00 -10.84 -20.09
N MET A 118 -21.83 -10.32 -19.74
CA MET A 118 -21.36 -10.28 -18.34
C MET A 118 -22.21 -9.33 -17.48
N VAL A 119 -22.63 -8.18 -18.01
CA VAL A 119 -23.57 -7.27 -17.34
C VAL A 119 -24.91 -7.96 -17.09
N GLU A 120 -25.46 -8.65 -18.10
CA GLU A 120 -26.73 -9.39 -17.97
C GLU A 120 -26.63 -10.51 -16.94
N TYR A 121 -25.53 -11.28 -17.00
CA TYR A 121 -25.27 -12.36 -16.07
C TYR A 121 -25.12 -11.85 -14.64
N GLY A 122 -24.35 -10.79 -14.42
CA GLY A 122 -24.18 -10.16 -13.10
C GLY A 122 -25.49 -9.63 -12.52
N ARG A 123 -26.34 -9.00 -13.34
CA ARG A 123 -27.71 -8.60 -12.94
C ARG A 123 -28.55 -9.82 -12.54
N SER A 124 -28.37 -10.96 -13.20
CA SER A 124 -29.07 -12.20 -12.85
C SER A 124 -28.61 -12.78 -11.50
N LEU A 125 -27.32 -12.69 -11.19
CA LEU A 125 -26.75 -13.13 -9.91
C LEU A 125 -27.25 -12.25 -8.76
N GLN A 126 -27.24 -10.93 -8.94
CA GLN A 126 -27.76 -9.98 -7.94
C GLN A 126 -29.23 -10.22 -7.59
N ARG A 127 -30.04 -10.71 -8.55
CA ARG A 127 -31.45 -11.07 -8.30
C ARG A 127 -31.61 -12.41 -7.57
N ARG A 128 -30.68 -13.35 -7.76
CA ARG A 128 -30.71 -14.66 -7.09
C ARG A 128 -30.25 -14.57 -5.63
N GLY A 129 -29.46 -13.56 -5.29
CA GLY A 129 -28.85 -13.43 -3.95
C GLY A 129 -27.62 -14.34 -3.82
N PRO A 130 -26.80 -14.17 -2.77
CA PRO A 130 -25.65 -15.04 -2.53
C PRO A 130 -26.13 -16.48 -2.31
N GLU A 131 -25.65 -17.41 -3.14
CA GLU A 131 -25.80 -18.85 -2.88
C GLU A 131 -24.80 -19.20 -1.76
N GLU A 132 -25.32 -19.50 -0.55
CA GLU A 132 -24.55 -20.04 0.60
C GLU A 132 -24.29 -21.54 0.45
#